data_AF-A0AAJ5FFD1-F1
#
_entry.id   AF-A0AAJ5FFD1-F1
#
_cell.length_a   1.000
_cell.length_b   1.000
_cell.length_c   1.000
_cell.angle_alpha   90.00
_cell.angle_beta   90.00
_cell.angle_gamma   90.00
#
_symmetry.space_group_name_H-M   'P 1'
#
loop_
_entity.id
_entity.type
_entity.pdbx_description
1 polymer ?
#
loop_
_entity_poly.entity_id
_entity_poly.type
_entity_poly.pdbx_seq_one_letter_code
_entity_poly.pdbx_strand_id
1 'polypeptide(L)'
;MKKIIFGGGYTNNFTKFRASIQIIDLQLLTKDTFKIIDLDSLKKCCVRNCNSHEVIRLLHQSYILSASLPKLANEFNMHWIENITTIYIENSCNIEFAQCYLGGYLTDKSGVNRPIGTASEETQNLVLNLKNLVCKMNFLSKITPLPTNTKELILDSFSAGLVFHEIVGHPSEQDVIAIDHNSLKSYSFVQELNAIDRPASGQRYDDFGHKMRPQDLSKDSLGERSGNCFLSFTKGDVKKPMLLNRQRCLMVKFKQRRPYLEANAIVCGGRYIPAEKSVLLIVVFAGLGRTALLIPLSDIRFVFGISNSEFKYYTICKKQGVPVVVGLNVLACRMTLRCKVENYIQRTSNEVIL
;
A
#
# COMPACT_ATOMS: atom_id res chain seq x y z
N MET A 1 16.07 -5.70 -20.78
CA MET A 1 15.16 -6.16 -19.69
C MET A 1 13.72 -5.79 -20.05
N LYS A 2 12.79 -6.74 -19.99
CA LYS A 2 11.36 -6.55 -20.24
C LYS A 2 10.56 -6.78 -18.95
N LYS A 3 9.48 -6.00 -18.75
CA LYS A 3 8.53 -6.14 -17.64
C LYS A 3 7.16 -6.51 -18.18
N ILE A 4 6.61 -7.63 -17.74
CA ILE A 4 5.26 -8.10 -18.07
C ILE A 4 4.38 -7.92 -16.84
N ILE A 5 3.21 -7.30 -17.02
CA ILE A 5 2.19 -7.13 -15.99
C ILE A 5 0.89 -7.75 -16.49
N PHE A 6 0.37 -8.73 -15.77
CA PHE A 6 -0.99 -9.24 -15.93
C PHE A 6 -1.82 -8.78 -14.74
N GLY A 7 -3.02 -8.25 -14.99
CA GLY A 7 -3.92 -7.82 -13.92
C GLY A 7 -5.35 -8.26 -14.20
N GLY A 8 -6.01 -8.83 -13.20
CA GLY A 8 -7.44 -9.12 -13.19
C GLY A 8 -8.12 -8.49 -11.98
N GLY A 9 -9.33 -7.94 -12.16
CA GLY A 9 -10.06 -7.27 -11.08
C GLY A 9 -11.55 -7.59 -11.07
N TYR A 10 -12.15 -7.55 -9.88
CA TYR A 10 -13.57 -7.77 -9.63
C TYR A 10 -14.09 -6.87 -8.50
N THR A 11 -15.27 -6.28 -8.71
CA THR A 11 -16.05 -5.53 -7.69
C THR A 11 -17.50 -5.93 -7.79
N ASN A 12 -18.18 -5.98 -6.65
CA ASN A 12 -19.61 -6.28 -6.58
C ASN A 12 -20.49 -5.29 -7.36
N ASN A 13 -20.00 -4.06 -7.62
CA ASN A 13 -20.73 -3.06 -8.40
C ASN A 13 -20.63 -3.28 -9.91
N PHE A 14 -19.67 -4.09 -10.36
CA PHE A 14 -19.53 -4.46 -11.76
C PHE A 14 -19.60 -5.98 -11.86
N THR A 15 -20.72 -6.53 -12.33
CA THR A 15 -20.93 -7.98 -12.57
C THR A 15 -19.99 -8.59 -13.62
N LYS A 16 -18.98 -7.84 -14.10
CA LYS A 16 -18.06 -8.25 -15.15
C LYS A 16 -16.62 -8.22 -14.66
N PHE A 17 -16.00 -9.39 -14.64
CA PHE A 17 -14.55 -9.58 -14.54
C PHE A 17 -13.82 -8.86 -15.68
N ARG A 18 -12.69 -8.22 -15.38
CA ARG A 18 -11.80 -7.62 -16.38
C ARG A 18 -10.37 -8.10 -16.16
N ALA A 19 -9.73 -8.62 -17.21
CA ALA A 19 -8.31 -8.91 -17.24
C ALA A 19 -7.59 -8.10 -18.32
N SER A 20 -6.32 -7.77 -18.07
CA SER A 20 -5.47 -7.02 -18.99
C SER A 20 -4.02 -7.48 -18.87
N ILE A 21 -3.27 -7.38 -19.97
CA ILE A 21 -1.82 -7.55 -19.99
C ILE A 21 -1.18 -6.28 -20.52
N GLN A 22 -0.07 -5.91 -19.90
CA GLN A 22 0.83 -4.87 -20.36
C GLN A 22 2.26 -5.43 -20.45
N ILE A 23 2.93 -5.19 -21.57
CA ILE A 23 4.35 -5.50 -21.76
C ILE A 23 5.10 -4.17 -21.90
N ILE A 24 6.18 -4.00 -21.16
CA ILE A 24 7.01 -2.80 -21.14
C ILE A 24 8.44 -3.23 -21.48
N ASP A 25 9.00 -2.68 -22.55
CA ASP A 25 10.44 -2.80 -22.83
C ASP A 25 11.17 -1.67 -22.10
N LEU A 26 11.96 -2.02 -21.07
CA LEU A 26 12.63 -1.03 -20.22
C LEU A 26 13.84 -0.39 -20.93
N GLN A 27 14.38 -1.01 -22.00
CA GLN A 27 15.51 -0.45 -22.74
C GLN A 27 15.08 0.59 -23.78
N LEU A 28 13.84 0.51 -24.26
CA LEU A 28 13.30 1.42 -25.27
C LEU A 28 12.27 2.42 -24.70
N LEU A 29 11.80 2.22 -23.46
CA LEU A 29 10.71 3.01 -22.82
C LEU A 29 9.46 3.14 -23.71
N THR A 30 9.25 2.22 -24.66
CA THR A 30 8.08 2.15 -25.53
C THR A 30 7.09 1.12 -24.99
N LYS A 31 5.82 1.51 -24.85
CA LYS A 31 4.74 0.60 -24.44
C LYS A 31 4.15 -0.07 -25.66
N ASP A 32 4.27 -1.39 -25.73
CA ASP A 32 3.51 -2.18 -26.68
C ASP A 32 2.15 -2.55 -26.08
N THR A 33 1.12 -1.90 -26.63
CA THR A 33 -0.32 -2.25 -26.60
C THR A 33 -0.95 -2.73 -25.27
N PHE A 34 -1.91 -1.94 -24.78
CA PHE A 34 -2.94 -2.42 -23.85
C PHE A 34 -3.89 -3.34 -24.63
N LYS A 35 -3.96 -4.63 -24.29
CA LYS A 35 -4.97 -5.54 -24.88
C LYS A 35 -5.74 -6.23 -23.75
N ILE A 36 -7.06 -6.26 -23.90
CA ILE A 36 -7.91 -7.22 -23.21
C ILE A 36 -7.70 -8.53 -23.98
N ILE A 37 -7.18 -9.54 -23.31
CA ILE A 37 -6.72 -10.77 -23.96
C ILE A 37 -7.48 -11.94 -23.34
N ASP A 38 -8.14 -12.76 -24.17
CA ASP A 38 -8.60 -14.08 -23.75
C ASP A 38 -7.42 -15.06 -23.60
N LEU A 39 -7.65 -16.24 -23.02
CA LEU A 39 -6.59 -17.20 -22.71
C LEU A 39 -5.81 -17.67 -23.96
N ASP A 40 -6.49 -17.84 -25.10
CA ASP A 40 -5.88 -18.32 -26.34
C ASP A 40 -5.04 -17.23 -27.01
N SER A 41 -5.50 -15.99 -26.92
CA SER A 41 -4.76 -14.81 -27.35
C SER A 41 -3.57 -14.52 -26.42
N LEU A 42 -3.65 -14.88 -25.13
CA LEU A 42 -2.55 -14.78 -24.17
C LEU A 42 -1.44 -15.75 -24.52
N LYS A 43 -1.77 -17.02 -24.80
CA LYS A 43 -0.81 -18.02 -25.31
C LYS A 43 -0.13 -17.53 -26.59
N LYS A 44 -0.88 -17.00 -27.56
CA LYS A 44 -0.33 -16.46 -28.83
C LYS A 44 0.58 -15.24 -28.61
N CYS A 45 0.23 -14.35 -27.69
CA CYS A 45 1.02 -13.15 -27.38
C CYS A 45 2.34 -13.51 -26.68
N CYS A 46 2.30 -14.46 -25.73
CA CYS A 46 3.49 -14.94 -25.04
C CYS A 46 4.43 -15.69 -25.99
N VAL A 47 3.92 -16.62 -26.81
CA VAL A 47 4.72 -17.37 -27.78
C VAL A 47 5.42 -16.46 -28.80
N ARG A 48 4.84 -15.31 -29.15
CA ARG A 48 5.48 -14.34 -30.07
C ARG A 48 6.57 -13.50 -29.41
N ASN A 49 6.52 -13.29 -28.09
CA ASN A 49 7.35 -12.30 -27.39
C ASN A 49 8.34 -12.90 -26.37
N CYS A 50 8.11 -14.12 -25.89
CA CYS A 50 8.94 -14.82 -24.92
C CYS A 50 8.69 -16.34 -25.01
N ASN A 51 9.70 -17.11 -25.44
CA ASN A 51 9.62 -18.58 -25.56
C ASN A 51 9.78 -19.32 -24.21
N SER A 52 9.68 -18.61 -23.08
CA SER A 52 9.84 -19.24 -21.77
C SER A 52 8.55 -19.92 -21.33
N HIS A 53 8.58 -21.26 -21.25
CA HIS A 53 7.50 -22.08 -20.69
C HIS A 53 7.08 -21.60 -19.29
N GLU A 54 8.01 -21.03 -18.53
CA GLU A 54 7.76 -20.58 -17.18
C GLU A 54 6.95 -19.27 -17.12
N VAL A 55 7.19 -18.34 -18.06
CA VAL A 55 6.36 -17.12 -18.18
C VAL A 55 4.92 -17.50 -18.49
N ILE A 56 4.72 -18.44 -19.43
CA ILE A 56 3.38 -18.95 -19.78
C ILE A 56 2.72 -19.61 -18.56
N ARG A 57 3.47 -20.44 -17.81
CA ARG A 57 2.98 -21.09 -16.58
C ARG A 57 2.49 -20.06 -15.56
N LEU A 58 3.28 -19.04 -15.26
CA LEU A 58 2.94 -17.99 -14.28
C LEU A 58 1.70 -17.19 -14.70
N LEU A 59 1.62 -16.81 -15.97
CA LEU A 59 0.46 -16.08 -16.50
C LEU A 59 -0.80 -16.94 -16.51
N HIS A 60 -0.69 -18.24 -16.81
CA HIS A 60 -1.81 -19.17 -16.75
C HIS A 60 -2.33 -19.35 -15.32
N GLN A 61 -1.43 -19.51 -14.34
CA GLN A 61 -1.79 -19.56 -12.92
C GLN A 61 -2.50 -18.26 -12.48
N SER A 62 -1.98 -17.11 -12.91
CA SER A 62 -2.59 -15.83 -12.63
C SER A 62 -3.99 -15.68 -13.23
N TYR A 63 -4.19 -16.14 -14.47
CA TYR A 63 -5.51 -16.17 -15.09
C TYR A 63 -6.51 -17.02 -14.29
N ILE A 64 -6.12 -18.24 -13.89
CA ILE A 64 -7.00 -19.14 -13.10
C ILE A 64 -7.39 -18.47 -11.77
N LEU A 65 -6.42 -17.85 -11.09
CA LEU A 65 -6.69 -17.11 -9.85
C LEU A 65 -7.64 -15.94 -10.10
N SER A 66 -7.43 -15.20 -11.19
CA SER A 66 -8.28 -14.09 -11.59
C SER A 66 -9.72 -14.51 -11.90
N ALA A 67 -9.92 -15.68 -12.52
CA ALA A 67 -11.26 -16.25 -12.74
C ALA A 67 -11.97 -16.63 -11.43
N SER A 68 -11.22 -16.87 -10.35
CA SER A 68 -11.75 -17.22 -9.03
C SER A 68 -12.12 -16.01 -8.16
N LEU A 69 -11.78 -14.78 -8.60
CA LEU A 69 -12.00 -13.56 -7.82
C LEU A 69 -13.45 -13.33 -7.35
N PRO A 70 -14.50 -13.58 -8.15
CA PRO A 70 -15.88 -13.40 -7.68
C PRO A 70 -16.22 -14.29 -6.47
N LYS A 71 -15.75 -15.55 -6.48
CA LYS A 71 -15.95 -16.49 -5.37
C LYS A 71 -15.19 -16.03 -4.13
N LEU A 72 -13.93 -15.61 -4.29
CA LEU A 72 -13.09 -15.13 -3.20
C LEU A 72 -13.62 -13.82 -2.59
N ALA A 73 -14.15 -12.91 -3.42
CA ALA A 73 -14.75 -11.67 -2.94
C ALA A 73 -15.94 -11.96 -2.01
N ASN A 74 -16.79 -12.91 -2.39
CA ASN A 74 -17.91 -13.35 -1.55
C ASN A 74 -17.43 -14.07 -0.28
N GLU A 75 -16.47 -15.00 -0.38
CA GLU A 75 -15.92 -15.74 0.77
C GLU A 75 -15.31 -14.81 1.82
N PHE A 76 -14.58 -13.79 1.38
CA PHE A 76 -13.87 -12.86 2.27
C PHE A 76 -14.63 -11.58 2.57
N ASN A 77 -15.87 -11.40 2.10
CA ASN A 77 -16.64 -10.15 2.23
C ASN A 77 -15.87 -8.91 1.72
N MET A 78 -15.30 -9.01 0.52
CA MET A 78 -14.54 -7.93 -0.10
C MET A 78 -15.38 -7.18 -1.13
N HIS A 79 -15.45 -5.86 -1.01
CA HIS A 79 -16.13 -4.99 -1.98
C HIS A 79 -15.35 -4.88 -3.31
N TRP A 80 -14.03 -5.06 -3.24
CA TRP A 80 -13.11 -5.10 -4.38
C TRP A 80 -12.04 -6.15 -4.10
N ILE A 81 -11.69 -6.94 -5.11
CA ILE A 81 -10.53 -7.83 -5.08
C ILE A 81 -9.87 -7.84 -6.47
N GLU A 82 -8.55 -7.88 -6.49
CA GLU A 82 -7.74 -7.92 -7.69
C GLU A 82 -6.56 -8.88 -7.51
N ASN A 83 -6.12 -9.43 -8.64
CA ASN A 83 -4.90 -10.21 -8.75
C ASN A 83 -3.99 -9.52 -9.76
N ILE A 84 -2.72 -9.32 -9.41
CA ILE A 84 -1.73 -8.69 -10.27
C ILE A 84 -0.44 -9.51 -10.25
N THR A 85 0.00 -9.93 -11.43
CA THR A 85 1.26 -10.65 -11.63
C THR A 85 2.23 -9.78 -12.39
N THR A 86 3.41 -9.57 -11.81
CA THR A 86 4.53 -8.85 -12.42
C THR A 86 5.68 -9.82 -12.65
N ILE A 87 6.24 -9.83 -13.85
CA ILE A 87 7.36 -10.67 -14.27
C ILE A 87 8.43 -9.78 -14.92
N TYR A 88 9.66 -9.83 -14.42
CA TYR A 88 10.83 -9.20 -15.03
C TYR A 88 11.67 -10.25 -15.75
N ILE A 89 12.10 -9.89 -16.95
CA ILE A 89 12.79 -10.77 -17.89
C ILE A 89 14.07 -10.06 -18.32
N GLU A 90 15.23 -10.60 -17.94
CA GLU A 90 16.53 -9.97 -18.23
C GLU A 90 16.87 -10.09 -19.74
N ASN A 91 16.65 -11.28 -20.32
CA ASN A 91 16.85 -11.67 -21.72
C ASN A 91 15.67 -12.55 -22.22
N SER A 92 15.59 -12.90 -23.51
CA SER A 92 14.46 -13.62 -24.17
C SER A 92 13.87 -14.85 -23.44
N CYS A 93 14.59 -15.44 -22.48
CA CYS A 93 14.23 -16.69 -21.82
C CYS A 93 14.36 -16.70 -20.28
N ASN A 94 15.05 -15.74 -19.65
CA ASN A 94 15.36 -15.81 -18.21
C ASN A 94 14.49 -14.87 -17.39
N ILE A 95 13.72 -15.44 -16.46
CA ILE A 95 12.96 -14.68 -15.47
C ILE A 95 13.91 -14.27 -14.35
N GLU A 96 14.04 -12.97 -14.13
CA GLU A 96 14.82 -12.43 -13.03
C GLU A 96 13.99 -12.35 -11.75
N PHE A 97 12.70 -12.01 -11.89
CA PHE A 97 11.76 -11.85 -10.78
C PHE A 97 10.33 -12.12 -11.25
N ALA A 98 9.55 -12.79 -10.41
CA ALA A 98 8.12 -12.90 -10.58
C ALA A 98 7.43 -12.72 -9.23
N GLN A 99 6.38 -11.90 -9.20
CA GLN A 99 5.56 -11.71 -8.02
C GLN A 99 4.11 -11.63 -8.42
N CYS A 100 3.28 -12.32 -7.66
CA CYS A 100 1.84 -12.25 -7.77
C CYS A 100 1.31 -11.59 -6.50
N TYR A 101 0.35 -10.70 -6.66
CA TYR A 101 -0.40 -10.01 -5.62
C TYR A 101 -1.84 -10.46 -5.68
N LEU A 102 -2.47 -10.66 -4.52
CA LEU A 102 -3.90 -10.85 -4.38
C LEU A 102 -4.40 -9.99 -3.22
N GLY A 103 -5.40 -9.14 -3.47
CA GLY A 103 -5.95 -8.29 -2.43
C GLY A 103 -6.98 -7.30 -2.93
N GLY A 104 -7.42 -6.38 -2.10
CA GLY A 104 -8.42 -5.37 -2.40
C GLY A 104 -8.96 -4.72 -1.14
N TYR A 105 -10.27 -4.51 -1.06
CA TYR A 105 -10.91 -3.85 0.10
C TYR A 105 -11.85 -4.83 0.81
N LEU A 106 -11.46 -5.24 2.01
CA LEU A 106 -12.28 -6.00 2.94
C LEU A 106 -13.27 -5.06 3.63
N THR A 107 -14.54 -5.43 3.67
CA THR A 107 -15.51 -4.79 4.56
C THR A 107 -15.53 -5.60 5.86
N ASP A 108 -15.05 -5.00 6.95
CA ASP A 108 -15.07 -5.67 8.25
C ASP A 108 -16.48 -5.72 8.86
N LYS A 109 -16.65 -6.44 9.98
CA LYS A 109 -17.94 -6.58 10.68
C LYS A 109 -18.53 -5.24 11.16
N SER A 110 -17.70 -4.21 11.27
CA SER A 110 -18.11 -2.86 11.67
C SER A 110 -18.55 -2.02 10.45
N GLY A 111 -18.57 -2.61 9.25
CA GLY A 111 -18.93 -1.92 8.00
C GLY A 111 -17.80 -1.03 7.47
N VAL A 112 -16.58 -1.16 8.00
CA VAL A 112 -15.44 -0.33 7.60
C VAL A 112 -14.67 -1.03 6.49
N ASN A 113 -14.42 -0.32 5.39
CA ASN A 113 -13.60 -0.81 4.30
C ASN A 113 -12.12 -0.64 4.62
N ARG A 114 -11.34 -1.71 4.49
CA ARG A 114 -9.91 -1.75 4.79
C ARG A 114 -9.13 -2.34 3.61
N PRO A 115 -8.13 -1.63 3.06
CA PRO A 115 -7.24 -2.23 2.07
C PRO A 115 -6.47 -3.40 2.69
N ILE A 116 -6.51 -4.56 2.04
CA ILE A 116 -5.87 -5.80 2.49
C ILE A 116 -5.33 -6.53 1.27
N GLY A 117 -4.19 -7.19 1.39
CA GLY A 117 -3.69 -8.02 0.31
C GLY A 117 -2.59 -8.94 0.77
N THR A 118 -1.96 -9.63 -0.17
CA THR A 118 -0.76 -10.44 0.02
C THR A 118 -0.02 -10.57 -1.29
N ALA A 119 1.30 -10.71 -1.21
CA ALA A 119 2.16 -10.90 -2.36
C ALA A 119 3.09 -12.10 -2.12
N SER A 120 3.34 -12.86 -3.18
CA SER A 120 4.12 -14.10 -3.15
C SER A 120 4.71 -14.35 -4.54
N GLU A 121 5.88 -14.97 -4.60
CA GLU A 121 6.44 -15.49 -5.85
C GLU A 121 5.62 -16.70 -6.37
N GLU A 122 5.04 -17.47 -5.44
CA GLU A 122 4.19 -18.61 -5.73
C GLU A 122 2.70 -18.25 -5.59
N THR A 123 1.93 -18.41 -6.67
CA THR A 123 0.48 -18.13 -6.69
C THR A 123 -0.33 -19.01 -5.73
N GLN A 124 0.13 -20.24 -5.50
CA GLN A 124 -0.56 -21.25 -4.68
C GLN A 124 -0.74 -20.83 -3.22
N ASN A 125 0.16 -19.99 -2.70
CA ASN A 125 0.12 -19.53 -1.30
C ASN A 125 -0.73 -18.28 -1.09
N LEU A 126 -1.11 -17.56 -2.16
CA LEU A 126 -1.78 -16.26 -2.06
C LEU A 126 -3.14 -16.35 -1.36
N VAL A 127 -3.97 -17.33 -1.74
CA VAL A 127 -5.32 -17.46 -1.17
C VAL A 127 -5.25 -17.81 0.32
N LEU A 128 -4.38 -18.73 0.70
CA LEU A 128 -4.16 -19.11 2.10
C LEU A 128 -3.64 -17.92 2.92
N ASN A 129 -2.67 -17.19 2.40
CA ASN A 129 -2.11 -16.01 3.06
C ASN A 129 -3.16 -14.90 3.24
N LEU A 130 -3.97 -14.64 2.20
CA LEU A 130 -5.06 -13.67 2.28
C LEU A 130 -6.10 -14.09 3.32
N LYS A 131 -6.49 -15.37 3.33
CA LYS A 131 -7.42 -15.92 4.33
C LYS A 131 -6.90 -15.73 5.76
N ASN A 132 -5.64 -16.08 6.01
CA ASN A 132 -5.00 -15.89 7.32
C ASN A 132 -5.01 -14.41 7.74
N LEU A 133 -4.81 -13.49 6.80
CA LEU A 133 -4.82 -12.06 7.06
C LEU A 133 -6.23 -11.53 7.34
N VAL A 134 -7.24 -11.96 6.58
CA VAL A 134 -8.66 -11.62 6.83
C VAL A 134 -9.08 -12.10 8.22
N CYS A 135 -8.69 -13.32 8.62
CA CYS A 135 -8.95 -13.84 9.96
C CYS A 135 -8.34 -12.95 11.06
N LYS A 136 -7.09 -12.50 10.89
CA LYS A 136 -6.43 -11.57 11.84
C LYS A 136 -7.16 -10.23 11.91
N MET A 137 -7.60 -9.69 10.77
CA MET A 137 -8.31 -8.41 10.70
C MET A 137 -9.68 -8.45 11.38
N ASN A 138 -10.43 -9.53 11.19
CA ASN A 138 -11.74 -9.71 11.83
C ASN A 138 -11.66 -9.82 13.37
N PHE A 139 -10.47 -10.07 13.94
CA PHE A 139 -10.25 -10.08 15.39
C PHE A 139 -10.05 -8.66 15.97
N LEU A 140 -9.69 -7.67 15.15
CA LEU A 140 -9.39 -6.30 15.59
C LEU A 140 -10.63 -5.41 15.77
N SER A 141 -11.85 -5.93 15.55
CA SER A 141 -13.08 -5.13 15.40
C SER A 141 -13.72 -4.66 16.72
N LYS A 142 -12.95 -4.42 17.79
CA LYS A 142 -13.47 -3.77 19.01
C LYS A 142 -12.88 -2.37 19.12
N ILE A 143 -13.73 -1.36 18.91
CA ILE A 143 -13.41 0.04 19.14
C ILE A 143 -14.19 0.49 20.37
N THR A 144 -13.53 1.17 21.28
CA THR A 144 -14.20 1.88 22.37
C THR A 144 -14.78 3.21 21.87
N PRO A 145 -15.91 3.69 22.43
CA PRO A 145 -16.38 5.04 22.19
C PRO A 145 -15.27 6.07 22.46
N LEU A 146 -15.03 6.98 21.51
CA LEU A 146 -14.05 8.04 21.69
C LEU A 146 -14.66 9.18 22.52
N PRO A 147 -14.03 9.59 23.64
CA PRO A 147 -14.27 10.93 24.18
C PRO A 147 -13.47 11.92 23.32
N THR A 148 -14.12 12.60 22.34
CA THR A 148 -13.47 13.59 21.44
C THR A 148 -12.77 14.76 22.16
N ASN A 149 -13.08 14.92 23.45
CA ASN A 149 -12.41 15.81 24.39
C ASN A 149 -10.99 15.35 24.80
N THR A 150 -10.50 14.22 24.29
CA THR A 150 -9.13 13.72 24.51
C THR A 150 -8.13 14.35 23.54
N LYS A 151 -6.84 14.32 23.89
CA LYS A 151 -5.73 14.63 22.97
C LYS A 151 -5.14 13.39 22.31
N GLU A 152 -5.74 12.22 22.53
CA GLU A 152 -5.13 10.94 22.24
C GLU A 152 -5.94 10.10 21.27
N LEU A 153 -5.29 9.69 20.19
CA LEU A 153 -5.81 8.71 19.25
C LEU A 153 -5.12 7.37 19.51
N ILE A 154 -5.89 6.37 19.89
CA ILE A 154 -5.45 5.00 20.11
C ILE A 154 -5.92 4.20 18.92
N LEU A 155 -4.97 3.86 18.07
CA LEU A 155 -5.22 3.25 16.78
C LEU A 155 -5.00 1.75 16.88
N ASP A 156 -5.90 0.99 16.25
CA ASP A 156 -5.64 -0.43 16.07
C ASP A 156 -4.39 -0.65 15.19
N SER A 157 -3.93 -1.88 15.20
CA SER A 157 -2.81 -2.35 14.41
C SER A 157 -2.91 -1.88 12.96
N PHE A 158 -3.99 -2.18 12.25
CA PHE A 158 -4.12 -1.78 10.85
C PHE A 158 -4.01 -0.25 10.62
N SER A 159 -4.73 0.51 11.43
CA SER A 159 -4.83 1.97 11.36
C SER A 159 -3.47 2.63 11.59
N ALA A 160 -2.68 2.10 12.52
CA ALA A 160 -1.33 2.58 12.78
C ALA A 160 -0.46 2.55 11.51
N GLY A 161 -0.53 1.46 10.74
CA GLY A 161 0.29 1.33 9.55
C GLY A 161 -0.06 2.32 8.45
N LEU A 162 -1.36 2.56 8.24
CA LEU A 162 -1.83 3.59 7.34
C LEU A 162 -1.37 4.97 7.80
N VAL A 163 -1.48 5.28 9.08
CA VAL A 163 -1.03 6.58 9.61
C VAL A 163 0.47 6.79 9.37
N PHE A 164 1.33 5.80 9.64
CA PHE A 164 2.78 5.96 9.40
C PHE A 164 3.14 6.11 7.93
N HIS A 165 2.38 5.48 7.03
CA HIS A 165 2.52 5.72 5.60
C HIS A 165 2.32 7.20 5.26
N GLU A 166 1.29 7.82 5.82
CA GLU A 166 0.96 9.23 5.55
C GLU A 166 1.88 10.22 6.28
N ILE A 167 2.31 9.94 7.52
CA ILE A 167 3.06 10.92 8.34
C ILE A 167 4.58 10.74 8.26
N VAL A 168 5.08 9.60 7.77
CA VAL A 168 6.52 9.35 7.55
C VAL A 168 6.80 8.96 6.11
N GLY A 169 6.04 8.02 5.54
CA GLY A 169 6.27 7.51 4.19
C GLY A 169 6.24 8.61 3.13
N HIS A 170 5.07 9.19 2.90
CA HIS A 170 4.89 10.26 1.91
C HIS A 170 5.77 11.50 2.14
N PRO A 171 5.92 12.03 3.37
CA PRO A 171 6.84 13.13 3.63
C PRO A 171 8.32 12.83 3.33
N SER A 172 8.70 11.55 3.19
CA SER A 172 10.07 11.16 2.85
C SER A 172 10.32 11.10 1.34
N GLU A 173 9.30 11.21 0.49
CA GLU A 173 9.38 11.08 -0.97
C GLU A 173 9.90 12.36 -1.62
N GLN A 174 11.05 12.33 -2.29
CA GLN A 174 11.68 13.54 -2.87
C GLN A 174 10.84 14.22 -3.96
N ASP A 175 9.99 13.48 -4.68
CA ASP A 175 9.09 14.06 -5.68
C ASP A 175 7.82 14.68 -5.08
N VAL A 176 7.61 14.53 -3.77
CA VAL A 176 6.60 15.27 -3.01
C VAL A 176 7.25 16.58 -2.53
N ILE A 177 7.41 17.52 -3.47
CA ILE A 177 8.21 18.76 -3.46
C ILE A 177 8.01 19.72 -2.23
N ALA A 178 7.09 19.47 -1.29
CA ALA A 178 6.69 20.50 -0.30
C ALA A 178 7.38 20.43 1.09
N ILE A 179 8.11 19.36 1.42
CA ILE A 179 8.87 19.29 2.67
C ILE A 179 10.34 19.09 2.33
N ASP A 180 11.17 20.10 2.65
CA ASP A 180 12.61 19.86 2.82
C ASP A 180 12.76 18.75 3.86
N HIS A 181 13.47 17.67 3.53
CA HIS A 181 13.69 16.53 4.42
C HIS A 181 14.23 16.95 5.80
N ASN A 182 15.02 18.03 5.86
CA ASN A 182 15.47 18.60 7.12
C ASN A 182 14.29 19.01 8.03
N SER A 183 13.16 19.41 7.45
CA SER A 183 11.93 19.73 8.18
C SER A 183 11.25 18.49 8.75
N LEU A 184 11.32 17.30 8.11
CA LEU A 184 10.73 16.07 8.67
C LEU A 184 11.44 15.68 9.98
N LYS A 185 12.77 15.79 10.01
CA LYS A 185 13.60 15.53 11.21
C LYS A 185 13.30 16.46 12.39
N SER A 186 12.75 17.65 12.10
CA SER A 186 12.42 18.64 13.13
C SER A 186 11.19 18.26 13.95
N TYR A 187 10.34 17.36 13.45
CA TYR A 187 9.15 16.95 14.18
C TYR A 187 9.50 16.00 15.32
N SER A 188 9.02 16.31 16.53
CA SER A 188 9.32 15.55 17.75
C SER A 188 8.94 14.09 17.64
N PHE A 189 7.82 13.77 16.99
CA PHE A 189 7.38 12.39 16.86
C PHE A 189 8.33 11.53 16.00
N VAL A 190 9.00 12.12 15.01
CA VAL A 190 9.96 11.40 14.15
C VAL A 190 11.18 10.98 14.96
N GLN A 191 11.61 11.83 15.91
CA GLN A 191 12.74 11.54 16.78
C GLN A 191 12.49 10.36 17.73
N GLU A 192 11.23 9.99 17.98
CA GLU A 192 10.83 8.84 18.81
C GLU A 192 10.72 7.52 18.05
N LEU A 193 10.93 7.56 16.73
CA LEU A 193 10.77 6.44 15.83
C LEU A 193 12.13 6.09 15.19
N ASN A 194 12.29 4.82 14.85
CA ASN A 194 13.23 4.40 13.84
C ASN A 194 12.40 3.85 12.67
N ALA A 195 12.31 4.63 11.60
CA ALA A 195 11.52 4.32 10.42
C ALA A 195 12.46 3.95 9.27
N ILE A 196 12.38 2.73 8.78
CA ILE A 196 13.25 2.21 7.72
C ILE A 196 12.36 1.75 6.57
N ASP A 197 12.56 2.29 5.38
CA ASP A 197 12.04 1.67 4.17
C ASP A 197 12.97 0.56 3.70
N ARG A 198 12.43 -0.61 3.37
CA ARG A 198 13.22 -1.74 2.86
C ARG A 198 12.69 -2.24 1.52
N PRO A 199 13.58 -2.87 0.72
CA PRO A 199 13.14 -3.62 -0.45
C PRO A 199 12.12 -4.68 -0.04
N ALA A 200 11.07 -4.85 -0.84
CA ALA A 200 10.20 -6.01 -0.70
C ALA A 200 10.99 -7.28 -1.04
N SER A 201 10.63 -8.41 -0.41
CA SER A 201 11.33 -9.69 -0.63
C SER A 201 11.43 -10.02 -2.12
N GLY A 202 12.61 -10.49 -2.55
CA GLY A 202 12.90 -10.90 -3.93
C GLY A 202 13.26 -9.77 -4.89
N GLN A 203 12.93 -8.51 -4.60
CA GLN A 203 13.27 -7.38 -5.48
C GLN A 203 14.70 -6.89 -5.24
N ARG A 204 15.53 -6.91 -6.29
CA ARG A 204 16.95 -6.50 -6.22
C ARG A 204 17.22 -5.12 -6.82
N TYR A 205 16.43 -4.69 -7.79
CA TYR A 205 16.62 -3.45 -8.53
C TYR A 205 15.30 -2.71 -8.77
N ASP A 206 15.33 -1.38 -8.72
CA ASP A 206 14.17 -0.54 -9.02
C ASP A 206 13.90 -0.40 -10.53
N ASP A 207 12.89 0.39 -10.92
CA ASP A 207 12.52 0.53 -12.35
C ASP A 207 13.62 1.21 -13.21
N PHE A 208 14.68 1.75 -12.58
CA PHE A 208 15.86 2.33 -13.21
C PHE A 208 17.10 1.43 -13.17
N GLY A 209 16.98 0.22 -12.60
CA GLY A 209 18.10 -0.70 -12.45
C GLY A 209 19.03 -0.34 -11.28
N HIS A 210 18.64 0.56 -10.38
CA HIS A 210 19.42 0.83 -9.18
C HIS A 210 19.21 -0.27 -8.15
N LYS A 211 20.31 -0.77 -7.58
CA LYS A 211 20.25 -1.79 -6.53
C LYS A 211 19.49 -1.26 -5.32
N MET A 212 18.42 -1.95 -4.94
CA MET A 212 17.60 -1.56 -3.79
C MET A 212 18.37 -1.72 -2.49
N ARG A 213 18.15 -0.80 -1.55
CA ARG A 213 18.81 -0.77 -0.24
C ARG A 213 17.83 -0.32 0.85
N PRO A 214 17.97 -0.81 2.09
CA PRO A 214 17.30 -0.21 3.23
C PRO A 214 17.62 1.28 3.34
N GLN A 215 16.62 2.11 3.60
CA GLN A 215 16.74 3.55 3.82
C GLN A 215 16.16 3.93 5.17
N ASP A 216 16.94 4.58 6.02
CA ASP A 216 16.46 5.11 7.29
C ASP A 216 15.73 6.45 7.03
N LEU A 217 14.41 6.40 6.96
CA LEU A 217 13.56 7.56 6.66
C LEU A 217 13.61 8.66 7.73
N SER A 218 14.07 8.32 8.93
CA SER A 218 14.34 9.34 9.97
C SER A 218 15.62 10.15 9.67
N LYS A 219 16.47 9.65 8.77
CA LYS A 219 17.78 10.25 8.43
C LYS A 219 17.91 10.68 6.99
N ASP A 220 17.30 9.96 6.06
CA ASP A 220 17.45 10.14 4.62
C ASP A 220 16.09 10.17 3.92
N SER A 221 16.04 10.82 2.75
CA SER A 221 14.85 10.86 1.90
C SER A 221 14.87 9.72 0.88
N LEU A 222 13.68 9.34 0.42
CA LEU A 222 13.47 8.46 -0.72
C LEU A 222 13.74 9.23 -2.01
N GLY A 223 14.85 8.91 -2.66
CA GLY A 223 15.31 9.59 -3.86
C GLY A 223 15.68 8.63 -4.98
N GLU A 224 16.06 9.19 -6.12
CA GLU A 224 16.33 8.40 -7.33
C GLU A 224 17.42 7.34 -7.14
N ARG A 225 18.41 7.63 -6.27
CA ARG A 225 19.52 6.71 -5.94
C ARG A 225 19.24 5.79 -4.76
N SER A 226 18.08 5.95 -4.12
CA SER A 226 17.75 5.18 -2.93
C SER A 226 17.32 3.74 -3.27
N GLY A 227 17.13 3.43 -4.55
CA GLY A 227 16.63 2.14 -5.03
C GLY A 227 15.11 2.00 -4.85
N ASN A 228 14.40 3.13 -4.85
CA ASN A 228 12.96 3.22 -4.66
C ASN A 228 12.27 4.03 -5.77
N CYS A 229 12.88 4.08 -6.95
CA CYS A 229 12.30 4.75 -8.09
C CYS A 229 11.32 3.84 -8.85
N PHE A 230 10.18 4.41 -9.20
CA PHE A 230 9.10 3.77 -9.95
C PHE A 230 8.79 4.60 -11.19
N LEU A 231 8.61 3.90 -12.31
CA LEU A 231 8.13 4.49 -13.55
C LEU A 231 6.61 4.51 -13.56
N SER A 232 6.02 5.70 -13.70
CA SER A 232 4.58 5.86 -13.85
C SER A 232 4.24 6.52 -15.18
N PHE A 233 3.17 6.07 -15.82
CA PHE A 233 2.68 6.66 -17.07
C PHE A 233 1.29 7.24 -16.86
N THR A 234 1.09 8.49 -17.26
CA THR A 234 -0.23 9.11 -17.28
C THR A 234 -1.15 8.43 -18.29
N LYS A 235 -2.44 8.35 -17.97
CA LYS A 235 -3.44 7.78 -18.88
C LYS A 235 -3.50 8.63 -20.15
N GLY A 236 -3.07 8.05 -21.28
CA GLY A 236 -3.13 8.69 -22.60
C GLY A 236 -1.80 9.28 -23.10
N ASP A 237 -0.77 9.41 -22.25
CA ASP A 237 0.55 9.87 -22.68
C ASP A 237 1.64 8.93 -22.16
N VAL A 238 2.08 8.05 -23.05
CA VAL A 238 3.11 7.04 -22.76
C VAL A 238 4.51 7.52 -23.12
N LYS A 239 4.62 8.67 -23.81
CA LYS A 239 5.91 9.21 -24.25
C LYS A 239 6.61 10.00 -23.13
N LYS A 240 5.89 10.31 -22.05
CA LYS A 240 6.40 11.05 -20.89
C LYS A 240 6.25 10.21 -19.62
N PRO A 241 7.19 9.30 -19.34
CA PRO A 241 7.23 8.64 -18.03
C PRO A 241 7.45 9.68 -16.92
N MET A 242 6.70 9.54 -15.84
CA MET A 242 6.92 10.25 -14.59
C MET A 242 7.77 9.38 -13.66
N LEU A 243 8.83 9.97 -13.12
CA LEU A 243 9.66 9.40 -12.06
C LEU A 243 8.97 9.60 -10.72
N LEU A 244 8.75 8.52 -9.98
CA LEU A 244 8.16 8.57 -8.64
C LEU A 244 9.09 7.87 -7.65
N ASN A 245 9.48 8.52 -6.56
CA ASN A 245 10.22 7.88 -5.47
C ASN A 245 9.21 7.45 -4.40
N ARG A 246 8.99 6.14 -4.22
CA ARG A 246 7.92 5.66 -3.33
C ARG A 246 8.42 4.69 -2.28
N GLN A 247 7.76 4.72 -1.14
CA GLN A 247 7.94 3.71 -0.09
C GLN A 247 7.56 2.31 -0.60
N ARG A 248 8.26 1.26 -0.15
CA ARG A 248 8.00 -0.17 -0.47
C ARG A 248 7.56 -0.98 0.74
N CYS A 249 8.33 -0.88 1.81
CA CYS A 249 8.09 -1.61 3.04
C CYS A 249 8.58 -0.75 4.20
N LEU A 250 7.64 -0.04 4.82
CA LEU A 250 7.90 0.72 6.01
C LEU A 250 8.04 -0.22 7.20
N MET A 251 9.21 -0.20 7.82
CA MET A 251 9.42 -0.75 9.14
C MET A 251 9.54 0.37 10.14
N VAL A 252 8.83 0.28 11.26
CA VAL A 252 8.90 1.27 12.34
C VAL A 252 9.20 0.54 13.64
N LYS A 253 10.15 1.08 14.39
CA LYS A 253 10.43 0.66 15.76
C LYS A 253 10.31 1.87 16.68
N PHE A 254 9.55 1.70 17.74
CA PHE A 254 9.34 2.74 18.74
C PHE A 254 10.50 2.77 19.74
N LYS A 255 11.00 3.97 20.07
CA LYS A 255 11.99 4.14 21.14
C LYS A 255 11.36 4.02 22.52
N GLN A 256 10.10 4.46 22.67
CA GLN A 256 9.35 4.44 23.92
C GLN A 256 8.14 3.52 23.86
N ARG A 257 7.75 2.96 25.02
CA ARG A 257 6.62 2.04 25.17
C ARG A 257 5.58 2.55 26.13
N ARG A 258 4.33 2.17 25.91
CA ARG A 258 3.21 2.43 26.83
C ARG A 258 2.33 1.17 26.96
N PRO A 259 1.58 1.03 28.07
CA PRO A 259 0.61 -0.04 28.24
C PRO A 259 -0.42 -0.06 27.11
N TYR A 260 -0.95 -1.26 26.82
CA TYR A 260 -2.04 -1.43 25.86
C TYR A 260 -3.29 -0.73 26.36
N LEU A 261 -3.93 0.02 25.45
CA LEU A 261 -5.27 0.54 25.60
C LEU A 261 -6.07 0.09 24.38
N GLU A 262 -7.37 -0.15 24.56
CA GLU A 262 -8.24 -0.50 23.45
C GLU A 262 -8.30 0.65 22.43
N ALA A 263 -8.35 0.30 21.14
CA ALA A 263 -8.45 1.28 20.08
C ALA A 263 -9.71 2.12 20.27
N ASN A 264 -9.59 3.43 20.08
CA ASN A 264 -10.69 4.39 20.13
C ASN A 264 -10.99 5.00 18.76
N ALA A 265 -10.22 4.61 17.74
CA ALA A 265 -10.31 5.13 16.38
C ALA A 265 -9.84 4.07 15.37
N ILE A 266 -10.59 3.90 14.28
CA ILE A 266 -10.12 3.16 13.10
C ILE A 266 -9.83 4.16 11.99
N VAL A 267 -8.65 4.09 11.41
CA VAL A 267 -8.30 4.85 10.20
C VAL A 267 -8.56 3.97 8.98
N CYS A 268 -9.47 4.40 8.13
CA CYS A 268 -9.86 3.67 6.89
C CYS A 268 -9.30 4.31 5.62
N GLY A 269 -8.74 5.50 5.74
CA GLY A 269 -8.08 6.21 4.64
C GLY A 269 -7.22 7.34 5.17
N GLY A 270 -6.29 7.78 4.35
CA GLY A 270 -5.36 8.83 4.70
C GLY A 270 -4.87 9.53 3.44
N ARG A 271 -4.43 10.77 3.61
CA ARG A 271 -3.74 11.53 2.59
C ARG A 271 -2.84 12.56 3.23
N TYR A 272 -1.56 12.50 2.91
CA TYR A 272 -0.64 13.59 3.15
C TYR A 272 -0.96 14.78 2.24
N ILE A 273 -1.05 15.99 2.81
CA ILE A 273 -1.32 17.26 2.12
C ILE A 273 -0.04 18.10 2.16
N PRO A 274 0.76 18.10 1.08
CA PRO A 274 2.10 18.70 1.10
C PRO A 274 2.09 20.21 1.37
N ALA A 275 1.16 20.94 0.73
CA ALA A 275 1.05 22.39 0.84
C ALA A 275 0.79 22.87 2.28
N GLU A 276 0.06 22.08 3.08
CA GLU A 276 -0.30 22.41 4.46
C GLU A 276 0.62 21.73 5.49
N LYS A 277 1.49 20.82 5.05
CA LYS A 277 2.29 19.93 5.91
C LYS A 277 1.40 19.24 6.95
N SER A 278 0.26 18.75 6.48
CA SER A 278 -0.79 18.12 7.28
C SER A 278 -1.12 16.73 6.75
N VAL A 279 -1.68 15.89 7.62
CA VAL A 279 -2.30 14.63 7.24
C VAL A 279 -3.82 14.74 7.38
N LEU A 280 -4.53 14.37 6.32
CA LEU A 280 -5.97 14.14 6.36
C LEU A 280 -6.20 12.66 6.63
N LEU A 281 -6.80 12.32 7.77
CA LEU A 281 -7.18 10.97 8.14
C LEU A 281 -8.69 10.82 8.06
N ILE A 282 -9.15 9.76 7.40
CA ILE A 282 -10.55 9.35 7.43
C ILE A 282 -10.68 8.31 8.52
N VAL A 283 -11.41 8.69 9.56
CA VAL A 283 -11.49 7.96 10.83
C VAL A 283 -12.93 7.56 11.10
N VAL A 284 -13.12 6.37 11.65
CA VAL A 284 -14.41 5.91 12.17
C VAL A 284 -14.34 5.87 13.70
N PHE A 285 -15.23 6.62 14.33
CA PHE A 285 -15.41 6.63 15.78
C PHE A 285 -16.71 5.91 16.15
N ALA A 286 -16.67 5.11 17.21
CA ALA A 286 -17.90 4.57 17.78
C ALA A 286 -18.81 5.72 18.27
N GLY A 287 -20.07 5.73 17.84
CA GLY A 287 -21.07 6.74 18.18
C GLY A 287 -21.10 7.99 17.29
N LEU A 288 -19.99 8.38 16.65
CA LEU A 288 -19.92 9.54 15.75
C LEU A 288 -19.86 9.16 14.26
N GLY A 289 -19.58 7.89 13.94
CA GLY A 289 -19.48 7.42 12.57
C GLY A 289 -18.19 7.90 11.88
N ARG A 290 -18.25 8.03 10.56
CA ARG A 290 -17.11 8.38 9.70
C ARG A 290 -16.86 9.89 9.73
N THR A 291 -15.64 10.29 10.10
CA THR A 291 -15.20 11.67 10.29
C THR A 291 -13.86 11.89 9.59
N ALA A 292 -13.61 13.11 9.10
CA ALA A 292 -12.31 13.51 8.57
C ALA A 292 -11.55 14.34 9.61
N LEU A 293 -10.29 13.98 9.87
CA LEU A 293 -9.38 14.73 10.75
C LEU A 293 -8.26 15.33 9.92
N LEU A 294 -8.08 16.64 9.97
CA LEU A 294 -6.92 17.31 9.37
C LEU A 294 -5.94 17.68 10.49
N ILE A 295 -4.80 16.99 10.53
CA ILE A 295 -3.81 17.11 11.60
C ILE A 295 -2.51 17.65 11.02
N PRO A 296 -2.07 18.86 11.37
CA PRO A 296 -0.74 19.35 11.04
C PRO A 296 0.34 18.44 11.62
N LEU A 297 1.40 18.14 10.86
CA LEU A 297 2.49 17.28 11.36
C LEU A 297 3.17 17.88 12.60
N SER A 298 3.21 19.22 12.71
CA SER A 298 3.74 19.94 13.88
C SER A 298 2.94 19.73 15.16
N ASP A 299 1.69 19.28 15.04
CA ASP A 299 0.78 19.06 16.16
C ASP A 299 0.82 17.62 16.68
N ILE A 300 1.48 16.71 15.96
CA ILE A 300 1.75 15.35 16.42
C ILE A 300 2.96 15.41 17.36
N ARG A 301 2.72 15.21 18.66
CA ARG A 301 3.77 15.33 19.69
C ARG A 301 4.58 14.05 19.82
N PHE A 302 3.87 12.94 20.02
CA PHE A 302 4.47 11.64 20.31
C PHE A 302 3.67 10.53 19.67
N VAL A 303 4.36 9.45 19.31
CA VAL A 303 3.73 8.20 18.88
C VAL A 303 4.40 7.04 19.60
N PHE A 304 3.60 6.26 20.34
CA PHE A 304 4.08 5.15 21.16
C PHE A 304 3.64 3.81 20.60
N GLY A 305 4.53 2.84 20.71
CA GLY A 305 4.22 1.44 20.48
C GLY A 305 3.80 0.74 21.76
N ILE A 306 3.03 -0.33 21.60
CA ILE A 306 2.53 -1.13 22.72
C ILE A 306 3.41 -2.36 22.97
N SER A 307 4.34 -2.68 22.06
CA SER A 307 5.32 -3.75 22.26
C SER A 307 6.68 -3.40 21.64
N ASN A 308 7.66 -4.29 21.87
CA ASN A 308 9.03 -4.20 21.39
C ASN A 308 9.16 -4.67 19.95
N SER A 309 8.09 -5.23 19.40
CA SER A 309 8.12 -5.86 18.10
C SER A 309 8.32 -4.81 17.03
N GLU A 310 9.14 -5.16 16.05
CA GLU A 310 9.27 -4.39 14.83
C GLU A 310 7.93 -4.40 14.10
N PHE A 311 7.43 -3.21 13.78
CA PHE A 311 6.28 -3.06 12.89
C PHE A 311 6.75 -3.17 11.45
N LYS A 312 5.97 -3.87 10.61
CA LYS A 312 6.18 -3.95 9.17
C LYS A 312 4.89 -3.65 8.43
N TYR A 313 4.96 -2.71 7.51
CA TYR A 313 3.88 -2.30 6.64
C TYR A 313 4.36 -2.16 5.22
N TYR A 314 3.72 -2.91 4.33
CA TYR A 314 3.97 -2.82 2.91
C TYR A 314 2.97 -1.85 2.28
N THR A 315 3.47 -1.05 1.33
CA THR A 315 2.87 0.22 0.94
C THR A 315 1.50 0.13 0.30
N ILE A 316 0.61 1.02 0.74
CA ILE A 316 -0.72 1.24 0.17
C ILE A 316 -0.64 2.48 -0.72
N CYS A 317 -0.03 2.36 -1.90
CA CYS A 317 -0.07 3.42 -2.92
C CYS A 317 -0.50 2.84 -4.27
N LYS A 318 -1.73 3.13 -4.68
CA LYS A 318 -2.27 2.76 -6.00
C LYS A 318 -1.61 3.61 -7.08
N LYS A 319 -0.54 3.14 -7.75
CA LYS A 319 -0.28 3.47 -9.17
C LYS A 319 0.42 2.32 -9.90
N GLN A 320 -0.17 1.97 -11.05
CA GLN A 320 0.24 1.02 -12.10
C GLN A 320 1.24 -0.08 -11.71
N GLY A 321 0.69 -1.23 -11.31
CA GLY A 321 1.34 -2.51 -11.59
C GLY A 321 1.79 -3.34 -10.40
N VAL A 322 1.89 -2.78 -9.18
CA VAL A 322 2.08 -3.60 -7.99
C VAL A 322 1.42 -2.93 -6.78
N PRO A 323 0.19 -3.31 -6.39
CA PRO A 323 -0.22 -3.12 -5.02
C PRO A 323 0.63 -4.09 -4.20
N VAL A 324 1.38 -3.60 -3.22
CA VAL A 324 1.98 -4.48 -2.21
C VAL A 324 1.36 -4.10 -0.89
N VAL A 325 0.15 -4.59 -0.61
CA VAL A 325 -0.43 -4.45 0.73
C VAL A 325 -0.21 -5.75 1.50
N VAL A 326 0.47 -5.67 2.65
CA VAL A 326 0.20 -6.47 3.86
C VAL A 326 0.79 -5.75 5.07
N GLY A 327 0.01 -5.49 6.12
CA GLY A 327 0.58 -5.29 7.46
C GLY A 327 0.78 -6.66 8.11
N LEU A 328 2.00 -7.20 8.13
CA LEU A 328 2.23 -8.58 8.61
C LEU A 328 2.35 -8.70 10.12
N ASN A 329 2.77 -7.63 10.79
CA ASN A 329 2.80 -7.51 12.25
C ASN A 329 2.59 -6.03 12.54
N VAL A 330 1.36 -5.67 12.90
CA VAL A 330 1.11 -4.30 13.34
C VAL A 330 0.75 -4.28 14.81
N LEU A 331 1.38 -3.35 15.51
CA LEU A 331 1.09 -3.03 16.88
C LEU A 331 0.12 -1.87 16.87
N ALA A 332 -0.90 -1.94 17.72
CA ALA A 332 -1.68 -0.76 18.02
C ALA A 332 -0.73 0.36 18.50
N CYS A 333 -1.06 1.60 18.15
CA CYS A 333 -0.24 2.75 18.47
C CYS A 333 -1.07 3.83 19.15
N ARG A 334 -0.42 4.59 20.03
CA ARG A 334 -0.99 5.77 20.68
C ARG A 334 -0.34 7.01 20.10
N MET A 335 -1.13 7.88 19.48
CA MET A 335 -0.71 9.17 18.96
C MET A 335 -1.24 10.28 19.87
N THR A 336 -0.33 11.11 20.39
CA THR A 336 -0.67 12.26 21.23
C THR A 336 -0.59 13.55 20.41
N LEU A 337 -1.68 14.30 20.40
CA LEU A 337 -1.82 15.57 19.68
C LEU A 337 -1.61 16.76 20.61
N ARG A 338 -1.30 17.93 20.03
CA ARG A 338 -1.15 19.20 20.76
C ARG A 338 -2.49 19.66 21.35
N CYS A 339 -3.54 19.61 20.55
CA CYS A 339 -4.91 19.99 20.91
C CYS A 339 -5.81 18.76 21.05
N LYS A 340 -7.06 18.98 21.47
CA LYS A 340 -8.06 17.92 21.55
C LYS A 340 -8.45 17.44 20.14
N VAL A 341 -8.83 16.17 20.01
CA VAL A 341 -9.22 15.55 18.74
C VAL A 341 -10.32 16.34 18.03
N GLU A 342 -11.29 16.86 18.78
CA GLU A 342 -12.40 17.67 18.26
C GLU A 342 -11.95 18.90 17.44
N ASN A 343 -10.79 19.48 17.74
CA ASN A 343 -10.28 20.67 17.05
C ASN A 343 -9.74 20.35 15.65
N TYR A 344 -9.45 19.07 15.37
CA TYR A 344 -8.96 18.62 14.08
C TYR A 344 -10.09 18.09 13.19
N ILE A 345 -11.30 17.95 13.73
CA ILE A 345 -12.46 17.48 12.98
C ILE A 345 -12.80 18.53 11.90
N GLN A 346 -12.74 18.09 10.65
CA GLN A 346 -13.25 18.85 9.54
C GLN A 346 -14.78 18.82 9.63
N ARG A 347 -15.40 19.96 9.99
CA ARG A 347 -16.85 20.13 9.92
C ARG A 347 -17.22 20.15 8.44
N THR A 348 -17.68 19.02 7.91
CA THR A 348 -17.99 18.89 6.48
C THR A 348 -19.08 19.88 6.07
N SER A 349 -18.77 20.72 5.07
CA SER A 349 -19.69 20.97 3.97
C SER A 349 -19.59 19.78 3.01
N ASN A 350 -20.44 18.77 3.22
CA ASN A 350 -20.92 17.70 2.31
C ASN A 350 -20.08 17.08 1.16
N GLU A 351 -18.77 17.30 1.01
CA GLU A 351 -17.99 16.61 -0.02
C GLU A 351 -16.59 16.23 0.49
N VAL A 352 -16.50 15.07 1.14
CA VAL A 352 -15.25 14.29 1.13
C VAL A 352 -15.59 12.95 0.52
N ILE A 353 -15.72 12.95 -0.81
CA ILE A 353 -15.74 11.72 -1.60
C ILE A 353 -14.29 11.26 -1.71
N LEU A 354 -13.99 10.07 -1.15
CA LEU A 354 -12.76 9.33 -1.47
C LEU A 354 -12.90 8.66 -2.83
#